data_AF-A0A359KRJ2-F1
#
_entry.id   AF-A0A359KRJ2-F1
#
_cell.length_a   1.000
_cell.length_b   1.000
_cell.length_c   1.000
_cell.angle_alpha   90.00
_cell.angle_beta   90.00
_cell.angle_gamma   90.00
#
_symmetry.space_group_name_H-M   'P 1'
#
loop_
_entity.id
_entity.type
_entity.pdbx_description
1 polymer ?
#
loop_
_entity_poly.entity_id
_entity_poly.type
_entity_poly.pdbx_seq_one_letter_code
_entity_poly.pdbx_strand_id
1 'polypeptide(L)'
;SLRELENDETLLVQSGKPVGIFRTHPDAPRVLIANSLLVPKWATWEEFWRLEGMGLTMYGQMTAGSWIYIGTQGILQGTYETFGELARQHFGGSLAGKIVLTAGLGGMGGAQPLSVTMNGGVCLVVEADPHRVQRRLETRYVDRATSSLDEALELAEAARASDAALSIALVGNAAEVLPELVKRGFHPDVVTDQTSAHDALDGYIVPEMTLEDAKILRHQDPDGYLKRSLAAMGDHVRAMLDFQKAGSIVFDYGNNLRGQAYLAGVENAFDYMGFVPAYIRPLFCEGQGPFRWVALSGDPEDIYETDRALIELFPEKDHLHHWLRMAREQVEFQGLPARICWLGYGERHLAGLKFNELVASGRVKAPIVIG
;
A
#
# COMPACT_ATOMS: atom_id res chain seq x y z
N SER A 1 28.75 3.13 -13.50
CA SER A 1 28.15 4.27 -12.74
C SER A 1 28.27 4.09 -11.24
N LEU A 2 27.30 3.51 -10.49
CA LEU A 2 27.37 3.52 -9.01
C LEU A 2 28.63 2.90 -8.39
N ARG A 3 29.21 1.86 -9.02
CA ARG A 3 30.43 1.20 -8.55
C ARG A 3 31.69 2.07 -8.69
N GLU A 4 31.64 3.11 -9.52
CA GLU A 4 32.77 3.96 -9.91
C GLU A 4 32.55 5.42 -9.51
N LEU A 5 31.45 5.72 -8.80
CA LEU A 5 31.09 7.08 -8.42
C LEU A 5 31.94 7.53 -7.24
N GLU A 6 32.64 8.65 -7.37
CA GLU A 6 33.49 9.20 -6.31
C GLU A 6 32.67 9.90 -5.21
N ASN A 7 33.27 10.08 -4.03
CA ASN A 7 32.59 10.65 -2.85
C ASN A 7 32.17 12.12 -3.02
N ASP A 8 32.75 12.85 -3.96
CA ASP A 8 32.40 14.23 -4.30
C ASP A 8 31.70 14.33 -5.67
N GLU A 9 31.10 13.24 -6.15
CA GLU A 9 30.31 13.22 -7.39
C GLU A 9 28.82 12.95 -7.12
N THR A 10 27.98 13.34 -8.09
CA THR A 10 26.54 13.10 -8.10
C THR A 10 26.08 12.53 -9.44
N LEU A 11 25.43 11.37 -9.41
CA LEU A 11 24.76 10.75 -10.56
C LEU A 11 23.37 11.36 -10.77
N LEU A 12 23.03 11.69 -12.01
CA LEU A 12 21.67 12.09 -12.42
C LEU A 12 20.95 10.90 -13.05
N VAL A 13 19.78 10.57 -12.52
CA VAL A 13 18.86 9.57 -13.08
C VAL A 13 17.59 10.25 -13.55
N GLN A 14 17.31 10.17 -14.85
CA GLN A 14 16.11 10.71 -15.48
C GLN A 14 15.22 9.54 -15.91
N SER A 15 14.03 9.43 -15.31
CA SER A 15 13.08 8.34 -15.54
C SER A 15 13.76 6.96 -15.62
N GLY A 16 14.50 6.60 -14.58
CA GLY A 16 15.22 5.33 -14.47
C GLY A 16 16.49 5.19 -15.30
N LYS A 17 16.87 6.20 -16.10
CA LYS A 17 18.06 6.17 -16.95
C LYS A 17 19.21 7.00 -16.36
N PRO A 18 20.44 6.46 -16.24
CA PRO A 18 21.60 7.26 -15.83
C PRO A 18 22.03 8.18 -16.99
N VAL A 19 21.90 9.50 -16.80
CA VAL A 19 22.09 10.49 -17.89
C VAL A 19 23.35 11.36 -17.75
N GLY A 20 23.97 11.40 -16.57
CA GLY A 20 25.20 12.16 -16.37
C GLY A 20 25.75 12.05 -14.95
N ILE A 21 27.03 12.34 -14.78
CA ILE A 21 27.72 12.44 -13.49
C ILE A 21 28.43 13.80 -13.46
N PHE A 22 28.27 14.51 -12.34
CA PHE A 22 28.89 15.83 -12.14
C PHE A 22 29.58 15.86 -10.77
N ARG A 23 30.72 16.55 -10.71
CA ARG A 23 31.38 16.84 -9.45
C ARG A 23 30.56 17.85 -8.64
N THR A 24 30.35 17.53 -7.37
CA THR A 24 29.66 18.34 -6.38
C THR A 24 30.54 18.49 -5.13
N HIS A 25 30.14 17.93 -3.99
CA HIS A 25 30.90 17.92 -2.74
C HIS A 25 30.44 16.76 -1.84
N PRO A 26 31.22 16.34 -0.82
CA PRO A 26 30.90 15.18 0.01
C PRO A 26 29.54 15.25 0.71
N ASP A 27 29.08 16.43 1.12
CA ASP A 27 27.78 16.58 1.80
C ASP A 27 26.57 16.67 0.84
N ALA A 28 26.79 16.67 -0.48
CA ALA A 28 25.71 16.65 -1.46
C ALA A 28 25.14 15.22 -1.63
N PRO A 29 23.90 15.06 -2.16
CA PRO A 29 23.40 13.75 -2.54
C PRO A 29 24.29 13.07 -3.58
N ARG A 30 24.54 11.77 -3.42
CA ARG A 30 25.27 10.94 -4.41
C ARG A 30 24.45 10.65 -5.66
N VAL A 31 23.13 10.67 -5.56
CA VAL A 31 22.21 10.43 -6.68
C VAL A 31 21.06 11.42 -6.60
N LEU A 32 20.73 12.07 -7.72
CA LEU A 32 19.52 12.86 -7.89
C LEU A 32 18.64 12.19 -8.94
N ILE A 33 17.37 12.02 -8.60
CA ILE A 33 16.41 11.25 -9.41
C ILE A 33 15.21 12.13 -9.74
N ALA A 34 14.86 12.19 -11.01
CA ALA A 34 13.63 12.80 -11.51
C ALA A 34 12.91 11.81 -12.42
N ASN A 35 11.83 11.21 -11.95
CA ASN A 35 11.06 10.19 -12.67
C ASN A 35 9.68 10.70 -13.06
N SER A 36 9.21 10.31 -14.25
CA SER A 36 7.81 10.47 -14.71
C SER A 36 7.29 11.92 -14.76
N LEU A 37 8.17 12.92 -14.69
CA LEU A 37 7.77 14.33 -14.77
C LEU A 37 7.38 14.69 -16.20
N LEU A 38 6.16 15.20 -16.36
CA LEU A 38 5.62 15.74 -17.61
C LEU A 38 5.10 17.15 -17.37
N VAL A 39 5.19 18.02 -18.39
CA VAL A 39 4.62 19.37 -18.32
C VAL A 39 3.10 19.25 -18.11
N PRO A 40 2.44 20.05 -17.24
CA PRO A 40 1.09 19.74 -16.75
C PRO A 40 0.02 19.45 -17.81
N LYS A 41 0.03 20.16 -18.94
CA LYS A 41 -0.91 19.92 -20.05
C LYS A 41 -0.78 18.52 -20.68
N TRP A 42 0.40 17.92 -20.54
CA TRP A 42 0.79 16.61 -21.08
C TRP A 42 0.90 15.54 -19.98
N ALA A 43 0.58 15.87 -18.72
CA ALA A 43 0.63 14.94 -17.60
C ALA A 43 -0.61 14.02 -17.61
N THR A 44 -0.78 13.25 -18.69
CA THR A 44 -1.85 12.27 -18.86
C THR A 44 -1.26 10.89 -19.15
N TRP A 45 -2.06 9.84 -18.96
CA TRP A 45 -1.63 8.47 -19.23
C TRP A 45 -1.39 8.21 -20.72
N GLU A 46 -2.18 8.81 -21.61
CA GLU A 46 -2.03 8.65 -23.05
C GLU A 46 -0.67 9.15 -23.53
N GLU A 47 -0.25 10.33 -23.04
CA GLU A 47 1.07 10.86 -23.36
C GLU A 47 2.19 10.08 -22.67
N PHE A 48 1.97 9.63 -21.43
CA PHE A 48 2.91 8.77 -20.72
C PHE A 48 3.18 7.48 -21.50
N TRP A 49 2.14 6.73 -21.92
CA TRP A 49 2.28 5.50 -22.69
C TRP A 49 2.89 5.73 -24.07
N ARG A 50 2.57 6.86 -24.72
CA ARG A 50 3.23 7.24 -25.98
C ARG A 50 4.74 7.40 -25.80
N LEU A 51 5.17 8.08 -24.72
CA LEU A 51 6.59 8.26 -24.40
C LEU A 51 7.25 6.95 -23.95
N GLU A 52 6.54 6.10 -23.22
CA GLU A 52 7.02 4.79 -22.78
C GLU A 52 7.24 3.85 -23.97
N GLY A 53 6.30 3.82 -24.93
CA GLY A 53 6.43 3.08 -26.18
C GLY A 53 7.60 3.55 -27.05
N MET A 54 8.07 4.80 -26.85
CA MET A 54 9.29 5.33 -27.47
C MET A 54 10.56 5.09 -26.63
N GLY A 55 10.45 4.50 -25.43
CA GLY A 55 11.55 4.30 -24.50
C GLY A 55 12.08 5.59 -23.87
N LEU A 56 11.25 6.63 -23.75
CA LEU A 56 11.62 7.98 -23.28
C LEU A 56 11.19 8.28 -21.84
N THR A 57 10.40 7.42 -21.22
CA THR A 57 9.97 7.58 -19.83
C THR A 57 9.88 6.23 -19.12
N MET A 58 9.65 6.28 -17.81
CA MET A 58 9.46 5.14 -16.91
C MET A 58 8.51 5.60 -15.80
N TYR A 59 7.63 4.73 -15.33
CA TYR A 59 6.77 5.01 -14.18
C TYR A 59 7.55 4.77 -12.88
N GLY A 60 7.85 5.85 -12.14
CA GLY A 60 8.65 5.79 -10.92
C GLY A 60 7.86 5.35 -9.68
N GLN A 61 6.53 5.41 -9.75
CA GLN A 61 5.67 5.36 -8.56
C GLN A 61 6.22 6.33 -7.49
N MET A 62 6.23 5.93 -6.21
CA MET A 62 6.90 6.65 -5.13
C MET A 62 8.25 6.02 -4.85
N THR A 63 8.27 4.77 -4.35
CA THR A 63 9.49 4.14 -3.84
C THR A 63 10.17 3.17 -4.80
N ALA A 64 9.52 2.86 -5.93
CA ALA A 64 10.07 1.94 -6.93
C ALA A 64 11.25 2.59 -7.68
N GLY A 65 11.02 3.74 -8.30
CA GLY A 65 12.04 4.49 -9.03
C GLY A 65 13.03 5.25 -8.15
N SER A 66 12.81 5.30 -6.83
CA SER A 66 13.69 5.95 -5.85
C SER A 66 14.42 4.97 -4.93
N TRP A 67 14.28 3.67 -5.17
CA TRP A 67 15.07 2.60 -4.55
C TRP A 67 14.94 2.51 -3.02
N ILE A 68 13.72 2.67 -2.47
CA ILE A 68 13.46 2.54 -1.03
C ILE A 68 12.18 1.72 -0.73
N TYR A 69 11.83 0.82 -1.65
CA TYR A 69 10.75 -0.14 -1.46
C TYR A 69 11.22 -1.29 -0.56
N ILE A 70 10.49 -1.55 0.52
CA ILE A 70 10.83 -2.56 1.54
C ILE A 70 9.78 -3.68 1.59
N GLY A 71 9.18 -3.99 0.44
CA GLY A 71 8.07 -4.92 0.37
C GLY A 71 6.76 -4.34 0.91
N THR A 72 5.83 -5.24 1.21
CA THR A 72 4.48 -4.91 1.70
C THR A 72 4.53 -4.13 3.02
N GLN A 73 5.57 -4.34 3.83
CA GLN A 73 5.76 -3.66 5.11
C GLN A 73 5.82 -2.13 4.95
N GLY A 74 6.25 -1.60 3.79
CA GLY A 74 6.43 -0.16 3.59
C GLY A 74 5.16 0.68 3.71
N ILE A 75 3.97 0.09 3.56
CA ILE A 75 2.67 0.75 3.80
C ILE A 75 1.94 0.19 5.01
N LEU A 76 2.37 -0.96 5.55
CA LEU A 76 1.66 -1.71 6.57
C LEU A 76 1.24 -0.85 7.76
N GLN A 77 2.17 -0.06 8.34
CA GLN A 77 1.80 0.80 9.46
C GLN A 77 0.80 1.89 9.05
N GLY A 78 0.93 2.49 7.87
CA GLY A 78 -0.03 3.50 7.41
C GLY A 78 -1.44 2.94 7.29
N THR A 79 -1.56 1.70 6.81
CA THR A 79 -2.83 0.99 6.71
C THR A 79 -3.35 0.58 8.09
N TYR A 80 -2.49 0.10 8.98
CA TYR A 80 -2.81 -0.18 10.37
C TYR A 80 -3.32 1.07 11.11
N GLU A 81 -2.65 2.23 10.98
CA GLU A 81 -3.07 3.49 11.61
C GLU A 81 -4.38 4.01 11.02
N THR A 82 -4.59 3.83 9.71
CA THR A 82 -5.84 4.21 9.05
C THR A 82 -7.03 3.45 9.66
N PHE A 83 -6.90 2.12 9.79
CA PHE A 83 -7.94 1.30 10.39
C PHE A 83 -8.07 1.51 11.91
N GLY A 84 -6.96 1.74 12.61
CA GLY A 84 -6.98 2.03 14.04
C GLY A 84 -7.66 3.36 14.36
N GLU A 85 -7.43 4.39 13.55
CA GLU A 85 -8.14 5.67 13.69
C GLU A 85 -9.61 5.56 13.32
N LEU A 86 -9.94 4.85 12.25
CA LEU A 86 -11.33 4.55 11.90
C LEU A 86 -12.03 3.83 13.06
N ALA A 87 -11.38 2.83 13.66
CA ALA A 87 -11.92 2.09 14.80
C ALA A 87 -12.15 3.01 16.02
N ARG A 88 -11.25 3.95 16.30
CA ARG A 88 -11.43 4.95 17.37
C ARG A 88 -12.62 5.87 17.11
N GLN A 89 -12.77 6.35 15.89
CA GLN A 89 -13.86 7.27 15.53
C GLN A 89 -15.24 6.60 15.53
N HIS A 90 -15.32 5.32 15.15
CA HIS A 90 -16.61 4.70 14.84
C HIS A 90 -16.96 3.45 15.67
N PHE A 91 -15.97 2.78 16.27
CA PHE A 91 -16.16 1.44 16.87
C PHE A 91 -15.54 1.32 18.27
N GLY A 92 -15.27 2.44 18.95
CA GLY A 92 -14.75 2.43 20.32
C GLY A 92 -13.29 1.97 20.44
N GLY A 93 -12.52 2.04 19.36
CA GLY A 93 -11.07 1.80 19.35
C GLY A 93 -10.62 0.41 18.91
N SER A 94 -11.53 -0.47 18.49
CA SER A 94 -11.20 -1.80 17.95
C SER A 94 -12.09 -2.19 16.77
N LEU A 95 -11.59 -3.04 15.87
CA LEU A 95 -12.37 -3.69 14.82
C LEU A 95 -12.89 -5.08 15.23
N ALA A 96 -12.78 -5.49 16.50
CA ALA A 96 -13.37 -6.73 16.99
C ALA A 96 -14.87 -6.80 16.63
N GLY A 97 -15.30 -7.92 16.05
CA GLY A 97 -16.67 -8.11 15.59
C GLY A 97 -17.06 -7.23 14.39
N LYS A 98 -16.08 -6.69 13.64
CA LYS A 98 -16.28 -5.88 12.43
C LYS A 98 -15.71 -6.54 11.20
N ILE A 99 -16.43 -6.41 10.08
CA ILE A 99 -16.01 -6.86 8.76
C ILE A 99 -15.58 -5.65 7.92
N VAL A 100 -14.35 -5.72 7.42
CA VAL A 100 -13.81 -4.82 6.40
C VAL A 100 -13.83 -5.53 5.05
N LEU A 101 -14.55 -4.97 4.08
CA LEU A 101 -14.54 -5.39 2.69
C LEU A 101 -13.58 -4.51 1.88
N THR A 102 -12.68 -5.13 1.13
CA THR A 102 -11.78 -4.42 0.22
C THR A 102 -11.42 -5.24 -1.02
N ALA A 103 -10.62 -4.68 -1.91
CA ALA A 103 -10.02 -5.38 -3.03
C ALA A 103 -8.56 -4.97 -3.28
N GLY A 104 -7.85 -5.82 -4.03
CA GLY A 104 -6.45 -5.64 -4.41
C GLY A 104 -5.45 -6.20 -3.40
N LEU A 105 -4.75 -7.26 -3.79
CA LEU A 105 -3.63 -7.88 -3.06
C LEU A 105 -2.32 -7.70 -3.82
N GLY A 106 -2.09 -6.49 -4.32
CA GLY A 106 -0.82 -6.07 -4.93
C GLY A 106 0.33 -5.97 -3.92
N GLY A 107 1.45 -5.34 -4.31
CA GLY A 107 2.59 -5.11 -3.40
C GLY A 107 2.20 -4.29 -2.18
N MET A 108 1.40 -3.24 -2.38
CA MET A 108 0.86 -2.39 -1.31
C MET A 108 -0.50 -2.92 -0.79
N GLY A 109 -1.38 -3.31 -1.72
CA GLY A 109 -2.67 -3.99 -1.49
C GLY A 109 -2.62 -5.14 -0.48
N GLY A 110 -1.53 -5.91 -0.53
CA GLY A 110 -1.32 -7.05 0.36
C GLY A 110 -1.19 -6.70 1.84
N ALA A 111 -1.01 -5.42 2.21
CA ALA A 111 -0.92 -5.00 3.61
C ALA A 111 -2.29 -4.89 4.29
N GLN A 112 -3.37 -4.72 3.52
CA GLN A 112 -4.72 -4.51 4.04
C GLN A 112 -5.18 -5.60 5.01
N PRO A 113 -5.03 -6.91 4.69
CA PRO A 113 -5.64 -7.95 5.51
C PRO A 113 -4.96 -8.07 6.86
N LEU A 114 -3.61 -8.06 6.89
CA LEU A 114 -2.84 -8.00 8.13
C LEU A 114 -3.14 -6.73 8.95
N SER A 115 -3.32 -5.58 8.31
CA SER A 115 -3.64 -4.33 9.02
C SER A 115 -4.98 -4.39 9.74
N VAL A 116 -5.98 -5.02 9.12
CA VAL A 116 -7.31 -5.20 9.71
C VAL A 116 -7.25 -6.21 10.86
N THR A 117 -6.57 -7.34 10.69
CA THR A 117 -6.45 -8.35 11.75
C THR A 117 -5.60 -7.86 12.94
N MET A 118 -4.58 -7.03 12.70
CA MET A 118 -3.84 -6.33 13.75
C MET A 118 -4.72 -5.35 14.56
N ASN A 119 -5.82 -4.86 13.99
CA ASN A 119 -6.84 -4.06 14.70
C ASN A 119 -7.99 -4.92 15.28
N GLY A 120 -7.88 -6.26 15.21
CA GLY A 120 -8.84 -7.22 15.73
C GLY A 120 -10.00 -7.56 14.78
N GLY A 121 -9.99 -7.06 13.55
CA GLY A 121 -11.12 -7.19 12.62
C GLY A 121 -11.06 -8.41 11.70
N VAL A 122 -12.17 -8.61 10.99
CA VAL A 122 -12.29 -9.55 9.88
C VAL A 122 -12.07 -8.80 8.58
N CYS A 123 -11.18 -9.28 7.72
CA CYS A 123 -10.93 -8.72 6.39
C CYS A 123 -11.38 -9.69 5.30
N LEU A 124 -12.33 -9.26 4.46
CA LEU A 124 -12.67 -9.93 3.21
C LEU A 124 -12.07 -9.11 2.06
N VAL A 125 -11.07 -9.67 1.38
CA VAL A 125 -10.34 -8.99 0.30
C VAL A 125 -10.50 -9.71 -1.02
N VAL A 126 -10.99 -9.00 -2.05
CA VAL A 126 -11.17 -9.54 -3.40
C VAL A 126 -9.90 -9.34 -4.23
N GLU A 127 -9.39 -10.38 -4.87
CA GLU A 127 -8.24 -10.29 -5.79
C GLU A 127 -8.48 -11.15 -7.04
N ALA A 128 -8.27 -10.55 -8.21
CA ALA A 128 -8.52 -11.21 -9.49
C ALA A 128 -7.40 -12.18 -9.87
N ASP A 129 -6.19 -12.00 -9.33
CA ASP A 129 -5.02 -12.83 -9.61
C ASP A 129 -4.73 -13.86 -8.50
N PRO A 130 -4.99 -15.16 -8.73
CA PRO A 130 -4.70 -16.22 -7.77
C PRO A 130 -3.23 -16.28 -7.36
N HIS A 131 -2.30 -15.91 -8.24
CA HIS A 131 -0.88 -15.88 -7.91
C HIS A 131 -0.58 -14.80 -6.86
N ARG A 132 -1.28 -13.66 -6.92
CA ARG A 132 -1.16 -12.63 -5.90
C ARG A 132 -1.68 -13.13 -4.56
N VAL A 133 -2.84 -13.79 -4.54
CA VAL A 133 -3.38 -14.41 -3.32
C VAL A 133 -2.38 -15.38 -2.71
N GLN A 134 -1.87 -16.32 -3.50
CA GLN A 134 -0.91 -17.32 -3.06
C GLN A 134 0.33 -16.71 -2.41
N ARG A 135 0.90 -15.67 -3.04
CA ARG A 135 2.05 -14.96 -2.48
C ARG A 135 1.77 -14.32 -1.10
N ARG A 136 0.53 -13.91 -0.81
CA ARG A 136 0.19 -13.25 0.47
C ARG A 136 -0.04 -14.29 1.57
N LEU A 137 -0.53 -15.47 1.22
CA LEU A 137 -0.53 -16.63 2.11
C LEU A 137 0.91 -17.02 2.49
N GLU A 138 1.80 -17.13 1.50
CA GLU A 138 3.21 -17.50 1.72
C GLU A 138 3.94 -16.52 2.65
N THR A 139 3.68 -15.22 2.49
CA THR A 139 4.27 -14.18 3.33
C THR A 139 3.49 -13.87 4.61
N ARG A 140 2.45 -14.67 4.93
CA ARG A 140 1.60 -14.52 6.12
C ARG A 140 0.90 -13.15 6.27
N TYR A 141 0.55 -12.52 5.14
CA TYR A 141 -0.26 -11.30 5.11
C TYR A 141 -1.77 -11.57 4.95
N VAL A 142 -2.14 -12.82 4.66
CA VAL A 142 -3.52 -13.34 4.56
C VAL A 142 -3.58 -14.70 5.25
N ASP A 143 -4.67 -15.01 5.96
CA ASP A 143 -4.84 -16.27 6.71
C ASP A 143 -5.49 -17.39 5.90
N ARG A 144 -6.50 -17.05 5.09
CA ARG A 144 -7.31 -18.01 4.31
C ARG A 144 -7.55 -17.49 2.91
N ALA A 145 -7.74 -18.40 1.97
CA ALA A 145 -8.15 -18.07 0.61
C ALA A 145 -9.21 -19.05 0.11
N THR A 146 -10.12 -18.55 -0.70
CA THR A 146 -11.13 -19.36 -1.41
C THR A 146 -11.48 -18.70 -2.74
N SER A 147 -12.03 -19.48 -3.67
CA SER A 147 -12.69 -18.99 -4.90
C SER A 147 -14.22 -19.06 -4.81
N SER A 148 -14.77 -19.47 -3.67
CA SER A 148 -16.21 -19.52 -3.42
C SER A 148 -16.66 -18.31 -2.63
N LEU A 149 -17.55 -17.51 -3.21
CA LEU A 149 -18.16 -16.37 -2.51
C LEU A 149 -18.95 -16.84 -1.27
N ASP A 150 -19.66 -17.96 -1.37
CA ASP A 150 -20.46 -18.50 -0.26
C ASP A 150 -19.56 -18.89 0.92
N GLU A 151 -18.46 -19.61 0.66
CA GLU A 151 -17.51 -20.00 1.70
C GLU A 151 -16.84 -18.76 2.34
N ALA A 152 -16.49 -17.76 1.52
CA ALA A 152 -15.88 -16.53 2.03
C ALA A 152 -16.81 -15.79 3.01
N LEU A 153 -18.11 -15.76 2.71
CA LEU A 153 -19.12 -15.13 3.56
C LEU A 153 -19.38 -15.94 4.84
N GLU A 154 -19.47 -17.27 4.73
CA GLU A 154 -19.59 -18.14 5.90
C GLU A 154 -18.42 -17.96 6.88
N LEU A 155 -17.19 -17.93 6.37
CA LEU A 155 -15.99 -17.70 7.17
C LEU A 155 -15.98 -16.31 7.82
N ALA A 156 -16.32 -15.27 7.05
CA ALA A 156 -16.33 -13.89 7.56
C ALA A 156 -17.37 -13.70 8.66
N GLU A 157 -18.55 -14.27 8.49
CA GLU A 157 -19.64 -14.20 9.45
C GLU A 157 -19.36 -15.01 10.72
N ALA A 158 -18.77 -16.20 10.59
CA ALA A 158 -18.36 -17.00 11.74
C ALA A 158 -17.26 -16.31 12.56
N ALA A 159 -16.28 -15.68 11.90
CA ALA A 159 -15.24 -14.90 12.56
C ALA A 159 -15.84 -13.66 13.25
N ARG A 160 -16.75 -12.93 12.60
CA ARG A 160 -17.48 -11.81 13.19
C ARG A 160 -18.24 -12.23 14.46
N ALA A 161 -18.96 -13.35 14.42
CA ALA A 161 -19.78 -13.82 15.54
C ALA A 161 -18.95 -14.29 16.75
N SER A 162 -17.67 -14.58 16.56
CA SER A 162 -16.75 -15.03 17.61
C SER A 162 -15.71 -13.97 18.00
N ASP A 163 -15.84 -12.74 17.49
CA ASP A 163 -14.87 -11.65 17.65
C ASP A 163 -13.43 -12.06 17.26
N ALA A 164 -13.28 -13.01 16.34
CA ALA A 164 -11.99 -13.51 15.90
C ALA A 164 -11.44 -12.63 14.77
N ALA A 165 -10.18 -12.20 14.91
CA ALA A 165 -9.45 -11.58 13.82
C ALA A 165 -9.15 -12.62 12.73
N LEU A 166 -9.59 -12.37 11.49
CA LEU A 166 -9.40 -13.29 10.38
C LEU A 166 -9.33 -12.54 9.05
N SER A 167 -8.34 -12.86 8.22
CA SER A 167 -8.23 -12.37 6.85
C SER A 167 -8.52 -13.45 5.81
N ILE A 168 -9.41 -13.13 4.87
CA ILE A 168 -9.93 -14.03 3.85
C ILE A 168 -9.73 -13.39 2.48
N ALA A 169 -8.90 -14.00 1.64
CA ALA A 169 -8.78 -13.64 0.24
C ALA A 169 -9.81 -14.40 -0.60
N LEU A 170 -10.65 -13.67 -1.32
CA LEU A 170 -11.55 -14.20 -2.32
C LEU A 170 -10.96 -14.00 -3.71
N VAL A 171 -10.71 -15.09 -4.43
CA VAL A 171 -10.33 -15.03 -5.84
C VAL A 171 -11.56 -14.62 -6.66
N GLY A 172 -11.54 -13.43 -7.24
CA GLY A 172 -12.66 -12.89 -8.02
C GLY A 172 -12.42 -11.47 -8.50
N ASN A 173 -13.30 -10.94 -9.36
CA ASN A 173 -13.23 -9.55 -9.80
C ASN A 173 -14.05 -8.64 -8.88
N ALA A 174 -13.43 -7.58 -8.36
CA ALA A 174 -14.10 -6.63 -7.48
C ALA A 174 -15.33 -5.96 -8.13
N ALA A 175 -15.28 -5.68 -9.44
CA ALA A 175 -16.40 -5.11 -10.19
C ALA A 175 -17.59 -6.08 -10.35
N GLU A 176 -17.43 -7.36 -10.05
CA GLU A 176 -18.50 -8.36 -10.05
C GLU A 176 -18.94 -8.71 -8.63
N VAL A 177 -17.96 -8.96 -7.76
CA VAL A 177 -18.18 -9.41 -6.40
C VAL A 177 -18.87 -8.34 -5.56
N LEU A 178 -18.45 -7.07 -5.61
CA LEU A 178 -19.04 -6.04 -4.77
C LEU A 178 -20.51 -5.78 -5.14
N PRO A 179 -20.89 -5.60 -6.41
CA PRO A 179 -22.30 -5.52 -6.79
C PRO A 179 -23.11 -6.76 -6.39
N GLU A 180 -22.52 -7.96 -6.47
CA GLU A 180 -23.19 -9.19 -6.03
C GLU A 180 -23.43 -9.21 -4.52
N LEU A 181 -22.45 -8.78 -3.72
CA LEU A 181 -22.59 -8.64 -2.27
C LEU A 181 -23.71 -7.66 -1.88
N VAL A 182 -23.82 -6.52 -2.61
CA VAL A 182 -24.93 -5.57 -2.44
C VAL A 182 -26.26 -6.26 -2.72
N LYS A 183 -26.40 -7.00 -3.84
CA LYS A 183 -27.64 -7.73 -4.19
C LYS A 183 -28.03 -8.76 -3.14
N ARG A 184 -27.05 -9.44 -2.54
CA ARG A 184 -27.25 -10.43 -1.48
C ARG A 184 -27.58 -9.82 -0.12
N GLY A 185 -27.53 -8.49 0.02
CA GLY A 185 -27.74 -7.83 1.30
C GLY A 185 -26.64 -8.14 2.32
N PHE A 186 -25.39 -8.37 1.86
CA PHE A 186 -24.26 -8.47 2.76
C PHE A 186 -23.97 -7.10 3.39
N HIS A 187 -23.64 -7.07 4.68
CA HIS A 187 -23.47 -5.83 5.43
C HIS A 187 -22.07 -5.77 6.07
N PRO A 188 -21.02 -5.38 5.30
CA PRO A 188 -19.73 -5.07 5.88
C PRO A 188 -19.82 -3.78 6.71
N ASP A 189 -19.04 -3.69 7.79
CA ASP A 189 -18.98 -2.48 8.62
C ASP A 189 -18.15 -1.37 7.94
N VAL A 190 -17.13 -1.77 7.17
CA VAL A 190 -16.22 -0.86 6.46
C VAL A 190 -16.00 -1.33 5.03
N VAL A 191 -15.94 -0.41 4.07
CA VAL A 191 -15.60 -0.68 2.67
C VAL A 191 -14.50 0.26 2.17
N THR A 192 -13.50 -0.28 1.51
CA THR A 192 -12.42 0.49 0.86
C THR A 192 -11.93 -0.27 -0.38
N ASP A 193 -10.94 0.27 -1.09
CA ASP A 193 -10.32 -0.40 -2.23
C ASP A 193 -8.82 -0.05 -2.37
N GLN A 194 -8.01 -1.02 -2.80
CA GLN A 194 -6.61 -0.82 -3.17
C GLN A 194 -6.22 -1.59 -4.43
N THR A 195 -7.15 -1.82 -5.35
CA THR A 195 -6.80 -2.19 -6.73
C THR A 195 -5.89 -1.12 -7.36
N SER A 196 -5.19 -1.45 -8.44
CA SER A 196 -4.34 -0.46 -9.15
C SER A 196 -5.17 0.43 -10.09
N ALA A 197 -6.28 1.00 -9.61
CA ALA A 197 -7.17 1.87 -10.39
C ALA A 197 -6.49 3.13 -10.96
N HIS A 198 -5.33 3.52 -10.41
CA HIS A 198 -4.55 4.64 -10.91
C HIS A 198 -4.04 4.42 -12.33
N ASP A 199 -3.87 3.17 -12.75
CA ASP A 199 -3.51 2.75 -14.10
C ASP A 199 -4.66 1.91 -14.66
N ALA A 200 -5.52 2.56 -15.45
CA ALA A 200 -6.73 1.92 -15.97
C ALA A 200 -6.44 0.93 -17.11
N LEU A 201 -5.23 0.93 -17.69
CA LEU A 201 -4.86 -0.01 -18.75
C LEU A 201 -4.29 -1.30 -18.17
N ASP A 202 -3.27 -1.21 -17.32
CA ASP A 202 -2.59 -2.40 -16.79
C ASP A 202 -3.03 -2.81 -15.38
N GLY A 203 -3.53 -1.85 -14.59
CA GLY A 203 -3.73 -2.01 -13.16
C GLY A 203 -5.07 -2.61 -12.73
N TYR A 204 -6.13 -2.45 -13.54
CA TYR A 204 -7.48 -2.90 -13.20
C TYR A 204 -7.97 -3.95 -14.20
N ILE A 205 -8.54 -5.05 -13.71
CA ILE A 205 -8.98 -6.17 -14.55
C ILE A 205 -10.44 -5.97 -14.95
N VAL A 206 -10.71 -6.01 -16.25
CA VAL A 206 -12.08 -5.99 -16.80
C VAL A 206 -12.82 -7.27 -16.37
N PRO A 207 -14.09 -7.17 -15.92
CA PRO A 207 -14.91 -8.33 -15.55
C PRO A 207 -15.13 -9.30 -16.72
N GLU A 208 -15.53 -10.53 -16.41
CA GLU A 208 -15.81 -11.62 -17.35
C GLU A 208 -14.60 -12.01 -18.24
N MET A 209 -13.39 -11.70 -17.79
CA MET A 209 -12.17 -11.88 -18.56
C MET A 209 -11.09 -12.60 -17.75
N THR A 210 -10.40 -13.54 -18.37
CA THR A 210 -9.21 -14.14 -17.75
C THR A 210 -8.04 -13.14 -17.78
N LEU A 211 -7.04 -13.34 -16.91
CA LEU A 211 -5.84 -12.49 -16.92
C LEU A 211 -5.08 -12.55 -18.24
N GLU A 212 -5.07 -13.71 -18.91
CA GLU A 212 -4.39 -13.86 -20.20
C GLU A 212 -5.16 -13.14 -21.32
N ASP A 213 -6.49 -13.27 -21.34
CA ASP A 213 -7.32 -12.52 -22.29
C ASP A 213 -7.18 -11.01 -22.07
N ALA A 214 -7.12 -10.56 -20.81
CA ALA A 214 -6.88 -9.16 -20.48
C ALA A 214 -5.54 -8.67 -21.01
N LYS A 215 -4.48 -9.47 -20.83
CA LYS A 215 -3.15 -9.15 -21.37
C LYS A 215 -3.15 -9.07 -22.90
N ILE A 216 -3.81 -10.00 -23.58
CA ILE A 216 -3.96 -9.97 -25.05
C ILE A 216 -4.71 -8.71 -25.49
N LEU A 217 -5.84 -8.41 -24.84
CA LEU A 217 -6.70 -7.29 -25.24
C LEU A 217 -6.01 -5.93 -25.04
N ARG A 218 -5.23 -5.75 -23.97
CA ARG A 218 -4.44 -4.51 -23.75
C ARG A 218 -3.50 -4.19 -24.91
N HIS A 219 -2.95 -5.22 -25.55
CA HIS A 219 -2.06 -5.03 -26.70
C HIS A 219 -2.82 -4.85 -28.01
N GLN A 220 -3.94 -5.55 -28.20
CA GLN A 220 -4.69 -5.54 -29.46
C GLN A 220 -5.63 -4.33 -29.59
N ASP A 221 -6.27 -3.92 -28.50
CA ASP A 221 -7.24 -2.83 -28.43
C ASP A 221 -7.13 -2.10 -27.07
N PRO A 222 -6.05 -1.33 -26.85
CA PRO A 222 -5.84 -0.60 -25.59
C PRO A 222 -6.96 0.39 -25.29
N ASP A 223 -7.49 1.08 -26.29
CA ASP A 223 -8.60 2.03 -26.13
C ASP A 223 -9.90 1.33 -25.71
N GLY A 224 -10.20 0.19 -26.34
CA GLY A 224 -11.33 -0.65 -25.95
C GLY A 224 -11.17 -1.24 -24.56
N TYR A 225 -9.97 -1.65 -24.17
CA TYR A 225 -9.68 -2.10 -22.81
C TYR A 225 -9.91 -0.98 -21.79
N LEU A 226 -9.35 0.21 -22.04
CA LEU A 226 -9.47 1.38 -21.18
C LEU A 226 -10.93 1.74 -20.94
N LYS A 227 -11.75 1.79 -21.99
CA LYS A 227 -13.18 2.09 -21.88
C LYS A 227 -13.91 1.08 -20.99
N ARG A 228 -13.62 -0.22 -21.14
CA ARG A 228 -14.24 -1.29 -20.32
C ARG A 228 -13.76 -1.24 -18.87
N SER A 229 -12.47 -0.94 -18.67
CA SER A 229 -11.86 -0.80 -17.34
C SER A 229 -12.49 0.36 -16.57
N LEU A 230 -12.64 1.53 -17.20
CA LEU A 230 -13.35 2.67 -16.60
C LEU A 230 -14.80 2.34 -16.25
N ALA A 231 -15.53 1.67 -17.14
CA ALA A 231 -16.90 1.25 -16.86
C ALA A 231 -16.98 0.31 -15.64
N ALA A 232 -16.07 -0.67 -15.55
CA ALA A 232 -15.98 -1.60 -14.42
C ALA A 232 -15.62 -0.90 -13.10
N MET A 233 -14.73 0.11 -13.13
CA MET A 233 -14.45 0.95 -11.96
C MET A 233 -15.68 1.77 -11.56
N GLY A 234 -16.47 2.24 -12.53
CA GLY A 234 -17.76 2.89 -12.27
C GLY A 234 -18.72 1.98 -11.51
N ASP A 235 -18.87 0.72 -11.93
CA ASP A 235 -19.74 -0.26 -11.26
C ASP A 235 -19.23 -0.64 -9.86
N HIS A 236 -17.92 -0.79 -9.70
CA HIS A 236 -17.28 -0.98 -8.39
C HIS A 236 -17.63 0.18 -7.44
N VAL A 237 -17.46 1.43 -7.88
CA VAL A 237 -17.77 2.61 -7.05
C VAL A 237 -19.26 2.73 -6.75
N ARG A 238 -20.16 2.39 -7.68
CA ARG A 238 -21.60 2.35 -7.40
C ARG A 238 -21.92 1.37 -6.26
N ALA A 239 -21.30 0.18 -6.25
CA ALA A 239 -21.46 -0.76 -5.16
C ALA A 239 -20.92 -0.21 -3.83
N MET A 240 -19.76 0.45 -3.82
CA MET A 240 -19.23 1.13 -2.63
C MET A 240 -20.20 2.20 -2.10
N LEU A 241 -20.79 3.01 -2.99
CA LEU A 241 -21.79 4.02 -2.62
C LEU A 241 -23.08 3.38 -2.08
N ASP A 242 -23.49 2.23 -2.60
CA ASP A 242 -24.67 1.52 -2.10
C ASP A 242 -24.42 0.91 -0.72
N PHE A 243 -23.21 0.41 -0.42
CA PHE A 243 -22.80 0.06 0.95
C PHE A 243 -22.80 1.28 1.88
N GLN A 244 -22.30 2.43 1.41
CA GLN A 244 -22.34 3.69 2.19
C GLN A 244 -23.78 4.07 2.55
N LYS A 245 -24.71 4.01 1.60
CA LYS A 245 -26.14 4.27 1.83
C LYS A 245 -26.76 3.24 2.79
N ALA A 246 -26.28 2.00 2.77
CA ALA A 246 -26.71 0.95 3.69
C ALA A 246 -26.08 1.07 5.10
N GLY A 247 -25.20 2.05 5.33
CA GLY A 247 -24.64 2.38 6.64
C GLY A 247 -23.20 1.95 6.87
N SER A 248 -22.54 1.32 5.89
CA SER A 248 -21.11 1.01 5.98
C SER A 248 -20.26 2.29 5.95
N ILE A 249 -19.14 2.30 6.67
CA ILE A 249 -18.16 3.38 6.55
C ILE A 249 -17.35 3.14 5.29
N VAL A 250 -17.35 4.10 4.37
CA VAL A 250 -16.66 3.98 3.09
C VAL A 250 -15.61 5.04 2.96
N PHE A 251 -14.42 4.67 2.49
CA PHE A 251 -13.34 5.61 2.19
C PHE A 251 -12.49 5.14 0.99
N ASP A 252 -11.80 6.10 0.38
CA ASP A 252 -10.85 5.87 -0.70
C ASP A 252 -9.43 5.75 -0.14
N TYR A 253 -8.72 4.70 -0.56
CA TYR A 253 -7.36 4.40 -0.10
C TYR A 253 -6.27 4.76 -1.11
N GLY A 254 -6.44 5.89 -1.79
CA GLY A 254 -5.35 6.57 -2.51
C GLY A 254 -4.95 5.94 -3.84
N ASN A 255 -5.86 5.20 -4.48
CA ASN A 255 -5.62 4.60 -5.80
C ASN A 255 -6.34 5.32 -6.95
N ASN A 256 -7.00 6.45 -6.67
CA ASN A 256 -7.76 7.26 -7.64
C ASN A 256 -8.99 6.56 -8.24
N LEU A 257 -9.53 5.52 -7.60
CA LEU A 257 -10.73 4.82 -8.10
C LEU A 257 -11.93 5.77 -8.28
N ARG A 258 -12.16 6.70 -7.34
CA ARG A 258 -13.22 7.73 -7.46
C ARG A 258 -13.07 8.61 -8.70
N GLY A 259 -11.84 9.01 -9.02
CA GLY A 259 -11.55 9.80 -10.21
C GLY A 259 -11.89 9.04 -11.49
N GLN A 260 -11.52 7.76 -11.56
CA GLN A 260 -11.85 6.91 -12.71
C GLN A 260 -13.36 6.68 -12.85
N ALA A 261 -14.06 6.45 -11.74
CA ALA A 261 -15.51 6.29 -11.75
C ALA A 261 -16.25 7.59 -12.16
N TYR A 262 -15.74 8.75 -11.75
CA TYR A 262 -16.27 10.04 -12.20
C TYR A 262 -16.14 10.21 -13.72
N LEU A 263 -14.98 9.84 -14.30
CA LEU A 263 -14.79 9.81 -15.76
C LEU A 263 -15.74 8.81 -16.46
N ALA A 264 -16.12 7.73 -15.76
CA ALA A 264 -17.11 6.77 -16.22
C ALA A 264 -18.58 7.23 -16.03
N GLY A 265 -18.82 8.45 -15.55
CA GLY A 265 -20.15 9.05 -15.39
C GLY A 265 -20.82 8.78 -14.04
N VAL A 266 -20.08 8.36 -13.01
CA VAL A 266 -20.60 8.31 -11.63
C VAL A 266 -20.46 9.71 -11.01
N GLU A 267 -21.48 10.55 -11.19
CA GLU A 267 -21.45 11.96 -10.76
C GLU A 267 -21.15 12.14 -9.27
N ASN A 268 -21.60 11.21 -8.44
CA ASN A 268 -21.46 11.23 -7.00
C ASN A 268 -20.32 10.33 -6.48
N ALA A 269 -19.33 10.02 -7.33
CA ALA A 269 -18.17 9.18 -6.97
C ALA A 269 -17.35 9.73 -5.79
N PHE A 270 -17.47 11.03 -5.47
CA PHE A 270 -16.74 11.68 -4.39
C PHE A 270 -17.52 11.81 -3.08
N ASP A 271 -18.69 11.18 -2.95
CA ASP A 271 -19.52 11.21 -1.72
C ASP A 271 -18.85 10.53 -0.51
N TYR A 272 -17.80 9.72 -0.73
CA TYR A 272 -16.94 9.20 0.32
C TYR A 272 -15.54 9.83 0.28
N MET A 273 -14.97 10.05 1.46
CA MET A 273 -13.72 10.78 1.64
C MET A 273 -12.49 9.91 1.33
N GLY A 274 -11.36 10.56 1.02
CA GLY A 274 -10.06 9.90 1.04
C GLY A 274 -9.59 9.64 2.46
N PHE A 275 -8.79 8.60 2.67
CA PHE A 275 -8.28 8.23 4.00
C PHE A 275 -7.42 9.32 4.65
N VAL A 276 -6.70 10.13 3.86
CA VAL A 276 -5.87 11.22 4.40
C VAL A 276 -6.71 12.28 5.13
N PRO A 277 -7.67 12.96 4.50
CA PRO A 277 -8.53 13.90 5.21
C PRO A 277 -9.35 13.25 6.33
N ALA A 278 -9.75 11.99 6.17
CA ALA A 278 -10.59 11.30 7.15
C ALA A 278 -9.84 10.87 8.42
N TYR A 279 -8.61 10.36 8.29
CA TYR A 279 -7.94 9.63 9.37
C TYR A 279 -6.47 10.04 9.59
N ILE A 280 -5.70 10.27 8.52
CA ILE A 280 -4.23 10.38 8.64
C ILE A 280 -3.71 11.81 8.79
N ARG A 281 -4.47 12.83 8.34
CA ARG A 281 -4.03 14.24 8.37
C ARG A 281 -3.54 14.72 9.75
N PRO A 282 -4.18 14.37 10.90
CA PRO A 282 -3.67 14.75 12.21
C PRO A 282 -2.24 14.28 12.47
N LEU A 283 -1.90 13.03 12.09
CA LEU A 283 -0.54 12.50 12.20
C LEU A 283 0.46 13.31 11.37
N PHE A 284 0.07 13.70 10.15
CA PHE A 284 0.90 14.55 9.30
C PHE A 284 1.14 15.95 9.90
N CYS A 285 0.19 16.51 10.65
CA CYS A 285 0.37 17.79 11.33
C CYS A 285 1.46 17.76 12.42
N GLU A 286 1.73 16.58 12.98
CA GLU A 286 2.83 16.35 13.93
C GLU A 286 4.15 15.95 13.23
N GLY A 287 4.17 15.96 11.89
CA GLY A 287 5.29 15.49 11.11
C GLY A 287 5.48 13.97 11.16
N GLN A 288 4.47 13.21 11.62
CA GLN A 288 4.51 11.76 11.51
C GLN A 288 4.32 11.32 10.06
N GLY A 289 4.78 10.12 9.74
CA GLY A 289 4.72 9.58 8.38
C GLY A 289 5.57 8.32 8.27
N PRO A 290 5.61 7.71 7.07
CA PRO A 290 6.14 6.36 6.86
C PRO A 290 7.68 6.29 6.84
N PHE A 291 8.30 6.75 7.94
CA PHE A 291 9.74 6.67 8.19
C PHE A 291 10.17 5.21 8.28
N ARG A 292 11.26 4.89 7.57
CA ARG A 292 11.73 3.51 7.45
C ARG A 292 13.25 3.45 7.48
N TRP A 293 13.76 2.26 7.77
CA TRP A 293 15.17 1.97 7.62
C TRP A 293 15.44 0.54 7.16
N VAL A 294 16.62 0.33 6.59
CA VAL A 294 17.07 -0.93 5.98
C VAL A 294 18.47 -1.28 6.46
N ALA A 295 18.66 -2.50 6.93
CA ALA A 295 19.96 -3.02 7.34
C ALA A 295 20.75 -3.55 6.14
N LEU A 296 21.82 -2.84 5.74
CA LEU A 296 22.64 -3.25 4.58
C LEU A 296 23.47 -4.51 4.84
N SER A 297 23.58 -4.95 6.10
CA SER A 297 24.20 -6.22 6.47
C SER A 297 23.43 -7.43 5.94
N GLY A 298 22.12 -7.27 5.70
CA GLY A 298 21.21 -8.39 5.44
C GLY A 298 20.84 -9.18 6.70
N ASP A 299 21.29 -8.77 7.88
CA ASP A 299 21.10 -9.50 9.12
C ASP A 299 19.88 -8.96 9.90
N PRO A 300 18.88 -9.81 10.22
CA PRO A 300 17.68 -9.36 10.92
C PRO A 300 17.95 -8.88 12.35
N GLU A 301 19.04 -9.31 12.99
CA GLU A 301 19.39 -8.84 14.33
C GLU A 301 19.69 -7.33 14.37
N ASP A 302 20.17 -6.73 13.26
CA ASP A 302 20.37 -5.29 13.19
C ASP A 302 19.02 -4.53 13.28
N ILE A 303 17.95 -5.10 12.71
CA ILE A 303 16.60 -4.55 12.87
C ILE A 303 16.10 -4.74 14.30
N TYR A 304 16.35 -5.88 14.93
CA TYR A 304 15.92 -6.08 16.31
C TYR A 304 16.69 -5.22 17.32
N GLU A 305 17.97 -4.93 17.06
CA GLU A 305 18.75 -3.96 17.85
C GLU A 305 18.22 -2.53 17.67
N THR A 306 17.85 -2.13 16.45
CA THR A 306 17.23 -0.82 16.21
C THR A 306 15.83 -0.71 16.82
N ASP A 307 15.02 -1.78 16.77
CA ASP A 307 13.72 -1.87 17.47
C ASP A 307 13.92 -1.67 19.00
N ARG A 308 14.90 -2.35 19.61
CA ARG A 308 15.27 -2.18 21.03
C ARG A 308 15.68 -0.73 21.34
N ALA A 309 16.55 -0.17 20.51
CA ALA A 309 17.06 1.19 20.71
C ALA A 309 15.95 2.24 20.62
N LEU A 310 14.95 2.08 19.74
CA LEU A 310 13.80 2.98 19.69
C LEU A 310 12.91 2.90 20.93
N ILE A 311 12.70 1.69 21.47
CA ILE A 311 11.95 1.49 22.72
C ILE A 311 12.66 2.19 23.89
N GLU A 312 13.97 2.06 23.98
CA GLU A 312 14.79 2.75 25.00
C GLU A 312 14.81 4.27 24.81
N LEU A 313 14.84 4.74 23.57
CA LEU A 313 14.92 6.17 23.24
C LEU A 313 13.61 6.91 23.49
N PHE A 314 12.46 6.24 23.35
CA PHE A 314 11.13 6.81 23.53
C PHE A 314 10.32 6.01 24.56
N PRO A 315 10.75 5.98 25.85
CA PRO A 315 10.16 5.11 26.86
C PRO A 315 8.69 5.43 27.16
N GLU A 316 8.23 6.65 26.89
CA GLU A 316 6.87 7.14 27.10
C GLU A 316 5.89 6.78 25.97
N LYS A 317 6.37 6.22 24.85
CA LYS A 317 5.54 5.95 23.67
C LYS A 317 5.00 4.53 23.61
N ASP A 318 3.98 4.25 24.41
CA ASP A 318 3.32 2.94 24.46
C ASP A 318 2.85 2.43 23.09
N HIS A 319 2.26 3.30 22.27
CA HIS A 319 1.79 2.95 20.92
C HIS A 319 2.95 2.53 19.99
N LEU A 320 4.08 3.23 20.06
CA LEU A 320 5.29 2.88 19.29
C LEU A 320 5.84 1.52 19.75
N HIS A 321 5.88 1.27 21.06
CA HIS A 321 6.36 0.00 21.59
C HIS A 321 5.46 -1.16 21.16
N HIS A 322 4.14 -0.95 21.22
CA HIS A 322 3.17 -1.94 20.77
C HIS A 322 3.35 -2.24 19.28
N TRP A 323 3.47 -1.21 18.44
CA TRP A 323 3.76 -1.36 17.00
C TRP A 323 5.02 -2.19 16.76
N LEU A 324 6.14 -1.87 17.40
CA LEU A 324 7.41 -2.59 17.20
C LEU A 324 7.35 -4.05 17.65
N ARG A 325 6.65 -4.35 18.75
CA ARG A 325 6.42 -5.74 19.20
C ARG A 325 5.59 -6.52 18.18
N MET A 326 4.47 -5.97 17.73
CA MET A 326 3.64 -6.62 16.72
C MET A 326 4.38 -6.81 15.40
N ALA A 327 5.11 -5.79 14.95
CA ALA A 327 5.87 -5.84 13.72
C ALA A 327 7.01 -6.88 13.78
N ARG A 328 7.53 -7.19 14.97
CA ARG A 328 8.48 -8.29 15.16
C ARG A 328 7.81 -9.67 15.13
N GLU A 329 6.62 -9.80 15.70
CA GLU A 329 5.91 -11.08 15.79
C GLU A 329 5.23 -11.50 14.48
N GLN A 330 4.69 -10.51 13.74
CA GLN A 330 3.77 -10.78 12.63
C GLN A 330 4.35 -10.49 11.25
N VAL A 331 5.42 -9.68 11.14
CA VAL A 331 5.96 -9.27 9.83
C VAL A 331 7.18 -10.08 9.45
N GLU A 332 7.11 -10.75 8.31
CA GLU A 332 8.29 -11.35 7.67
C GLU A 332 9.07 -10.33 6.85
N PHE A 333 10.39 -10.38 6.98
CA PHE A 333 11.27 -9.56 6.16
C PHE A 333 11.28 -10.03 4.70
N GLN A 334 11.38 -9.08 3.77
CA GLN A 334 11.41 -9.34 2.33
C GLN A 334 12.67 -8.70 1.72
N GLY A 335 13.66 -9.52 1.35
CA GLY A 335 14.96 -9.03 0.91
C GLY A 335 15.83 -8.59 2.09
N LEU A 336 16.45 -7.41 2.01
CA LEU A 336 17.17 -6.86 3.16
C LEU A 336 16.20 -6.59 4.32
N PRO A 337 16.54 -7.00 5.56
CA PRO A 337 15.73 -6.68 6.73
C PRO A 337 15.52 -5.18 6.84
N ALA A 338 14.26 -4.80 7.03
CA ALA A 338 13.83 -3.41 7.05
C ALA A 338 12.67 -3.27 8.02
N ARG A 339 12.48 -2.05 8.51
CA ARG A 339 11.38 -1.71 9.42
C ARG A 339 10.72 -0.42 8.99
N ILE A 340 9.39 -0.40 9.09
CA ILE A 340 8.58 0.82 9.06
C ILE A 340 8.27 1.20 10.51
N CYS A 341 8.41 2.48 10.86
CA CYS A 341 7.98 3.02 12.15
C CYS A 341 7.63 4.50 11.97
N TRP A 342 6.38 4.88 12.18
CA TRP A 342 5.96 6.26 12.04
C TRP A 342 6.53 7.10 13.18
N LEU A 343 7.41 8.04 12.81
CA LEU A 343 8.06 8.98 13.73
C LEU A 343 7.75 10.41 13.31
N GLY A 344 7.51 11.26 14.30
CA GLY A 344 7.17 12.67 14.16
C GLY A 344 8.37 13.59 13.91
N TYR A 345 8.08 14.90 13.85
CA TYR A 345 9.13 15.91 13.95
C TYR A 345 9.87 15.77 15.28
N GLY A 346 11.19 16.00 15.27
CA GLY A 346 12.04 15.75 16.44
C GLY A 346 12.45 14.28 16.58
N GLU A 347 11.52 13.33 16.47
CA GLU A 347 11.85 11.91 16.67
C GLU A 347 12.75 11.33 15.59
N ARG A 348 12.53 11.70 14.33
CA ARG A 348 13.31 11.17 13.19
C ARG A 348 14.80 11.46 13.29
N HIS A 349 15.18 12.67 13.70
CA HIS A 349 16.61 13.02 13.81
C HIS A 349 17.26 12.33 15.02
N LEU A 350 16.53 12.17 16.13
CA LEU A 350 17.01 11.42 17.30
C LEU A 350 17.21 9.94 16.96
N ALA A 351 16.25 9.32 16.28
CA ALA A 351 16.38 7.95 15.78
C ALA A 351 17.56 7.81 14.81
N GLY A 352 17.70 8.73 13.85
CA GLY A 352 18.83 8.71 12.90
C GLY A 352 20.19 8.82 13.57
N LEU A 353 20.34 9.73 14.54
CA LEU A 353 21.57 9.85 15.34
C LEU A 353 21.84 8.58 16.16
N LYS A 354 20.79 7.99 16.76
CA LYS A 354 20.91 6.76 17.53
C LYS A 354 21.35 5.59 16.65
N PHE A 355 20.78 5.43 15.47
CA PHE A 355 21.19 4.38 14.54
C PHE A 355 22.64 4.56 14.08
N ASN A 356 23.07 5.79 13.83
CA ASN A 356 24.46 6.08 13.49
C ASN A 356 25.43 5.76 14.65
N GLU A 357 25.04 6.00 15.91
CA GLU A 357 25.80 5.58 17.10
C GLU A 357 25.92 4.05 17.17
N LEU A 358 24.85 3.31 16.87
CA LEU A 358 24.88 1.84 16.83
C LEU A 358 25.83 1.32 15.76
N VAL A 359 25.88 1.96 14.59
CA VAL A 359 26.82 1.62 13.52
C VAL A 359 28.25 1.91 13.97
N ALA A 360 28.50 3.10 14.52
CA ALA A 360 29.84 3.51 14.97
C ALA A 360 30.40 2.63 16.10
N SER A 361 29.53 2.13 16.98
CA SER A 361 29.90 1.21 18.07
C SER A 361 29.99 -0.27 17.65
N GLY A 362 29.57 -0.61 16.43
CA GLY A 362 29.53 -1.99 15.94
C GLY A 362 28.42 -2.85 16.56
N ARG A 363 27.44 -2.25 17.23
CA ARG A 363 26.26 -2.95 17.75
C ARG A 363 25.32 -3.40 16.64
N VAL A 364 25.30 -2.68 15.52
CA VAL A 364 24.78 -3.17 14.24
C VAL A 364 25.94 -3.43 13.29
N LYS A 365 25.78 -4.43 12.42
CA LYS A 365 26.89 -5.05 11.67
C LYS A 365 27.34 -4.26 10.45
N ALA A 366 26.48 -3.40 9.90
CA ALA A 366 26.76 -2.58 8.73
C ALA A 366 25.97 -1.26 8.78
N PRO A 367 26.26 -0.30 7.88
CA PRO A 367 25.47 0.92 7.77
C PRO A 367 23.98 0.66 7.54
N ILE A 368 23.16 1.57 8.05
CA ILE A 368 21.69 1.55 7.92
C ILE A 368 21.28 2.66 6.94
N VAL A 369 20.44 2.32 5.96
CA VAL A 369 19.77 3.31 5.10
C VAL A 369 18.50 3.79 5.78
N ILE A 370 18.23 5.08 5.77
CA ILE A 370 17.02 5.70 6.33
C ILE A 370 16.27 6.41 5.20
N GLY A 371 14.93 6.33 5.16
CA GLY A 371 14.10 7.03 4.18
C GLY A 371 12.61 7.06 4.50
#